data_AF-A0A1H1YS12-F1
#
_entry.id   AF-A0A1H1YS12-F1
#
_cell.length_a   1.000
_cell.length_b   1.000
_cell.length_c   1.000
_cell.angle_alpha   90.00
_cell.angle_beta   90.00
_cell.angle_gamma   90.00
#
_symmetry.space_group_name_H-M   'P 1'
#
loop_
_entity.id
_entity.type
_entity.pdbx_description
1 polymer ?
#
loop_
_entity_poly.entity_id
_entity_poly.type
_entity_poly.pdbx_seq_one_letter_code
_entity_poly.pdbx_strand_id
1 'polypeptide(L)'
;MLVCGVFWGLYFALSRSYQLFTATELAKIAHIIVANLEVPMRNISLFCVMLMGLSIVFYPDKSNWEFWVMISSLLLIVGALVITTAIEVPINRQVVTWTNENVPANWEQLRSRWQYYNVVRTILALLSFVLFAAPVL
;
A
#
# COMPACT_ATOMS: atom_id res chain seq x y z
N MET A 1 0.78 -2.56 -11.89
CA MET A 1 1.26 -1.17 -12.06
C MET A 1 0.36 -0.11 -11.43
N LEU A 2 -0.96 -0.12 -11.65
CA LEU A 2 -1.87 0.91 -11.10
C LEU A 2 -1.81 0.99 -9.56
N VAL A 3 -1.76 -0.16 -8.88
CA VAL A 3 -1.65 -0.25 -7.41
C VAL A 3 -0.40 0.45 -6.89
N CYS A 4 0.78 0.12 -7.44
CA CYS A 4 2.03 0.78 -7.06
C CYS A 4 2.01 2.28 -7.40
N GLY A 5 1.53 2.65 -8.59
CA GLY A 5 1.52 4.05 -9.05
C GLY A 5 0.67 4.97 -8.17
N VAL A 6 -0.52 4.53 -7.76
CA VAL A 6 -1.39 5.32 -6.88
C VAL A 6 -0.80 5.46 -5.47
N PHE A 7 -0.21 4.40 -4.91
CA PHE A 7 0.45 4.47 -3.61
C PHE A 7 1.68 5.39 -3.63
N TRP A 8 2.47 5.37 -4.71
CA TRP A 8 3.70 6.14 -4.82
C TRP A 8 3.47 7.61 -5.14
N GLY A 9 2.57 7.92 -6.08
CA GLY A 9 2.38 9.28 -6.59
C GLY A 9 1.93 10.27 -5.50
N LEU A 10 0.92 9.89 -4.72
CA LEU A 10 0.43 10.71 -3.62
C LEU A 10 1.45 10.83 -2.49
N TYR A 11 2.14 9.73 -2.15
CA TYR A 11 3.16 9.77 -1.12
C TYR A 11 4.33 10.66 -1.52
N PHE A 12 4.89 10.52 -2.72
CA PHE A 12 5.99 11.38 -3.17
C PHE A 12 5.59 12.85 -3.22
N ALA A 13 4.39 13.15 -3.73
CA ALA A 13 3.88 14.50 -3.82
C ALA A 13 3.73 15.17 -2.45
N LEU A 14 3.35 14.41 -1.41
CA LEU A 14 3.05 14.95 -0.08
C LEU A 14 4.17 14.73 0.94
N SER A 15 5.08 13.77 0.72
CA SER A 15 6.14 13.30 1.65
C SER A 15 6.94 14.44 2.29
N ARG A 16 7.47 15.34 1.45
CA ARG A 16 8.24 16.52 1.89
C ARG A 16 7.39 17.57 2.61
N SER A 17 6.10 17.63 2.31
CA SER A 17 5.17 18.61 2.86
C SER A 17 4.49 18.15 4.15
N TYR A 18 4.52 16.85 4.49
CA TYR A 18 3.93 16.34 5.74
C TYR A 18 4.44 17.05 6.98
N GLN A 19 5.72 17.42 7.02
CA GLN A 19 6.33 18.13 8.15
C GLN A 19 5.81 19.56 8.31
N LEU A 20 5.28 20.16 7.24
CA LEU A 20 4.75 21.52 7.22
C LEU A 20 3.27 21.58 7.65
N PHE A 21 2.57 20.45 7.58
CA PHE A 21 1.15 20.39 7.92
C PHE A 21 0.94 20.22 9.43
N THR A 22 -0.01 20.98 9.96
CA THR A 22 -0.59 20.75 11.29
C THR A 22 -1.38 19.43 11.30
N ALA A 23 -1.64 18.89 12.50
CA ALA A 23 -2.39 17.64 12.64
C ALA A 23 -3.80 17.71 12.02
N THR A 24 -4.45 18.88 12.04
CA THR A 24 -5.81 19.05 11.51
C THR A 24 -5.85 19.30 10.02
N GLU A 25 -4.83 19.93 9.43
CA GLU A 25 -4.66 19.95 7.97
C GLU A 25 -4.46 18.54 7.43
N LEU A 26 -3.64 17.73 8.12
CA LEU A 26 -3.48 16.33 7.78
C LEU A 26 -4.78 15.53 7.89
N ALA A 27 -5.56 15.74 8.94
CA ALA A 27 -6.84 15.07 9.11
C ALA A 27 -7.79 15.38 7.95
N LYS A 28 -7.88 16.66 7.56
CA LYS A 28 -8.70 17.10 6.41
C LYS A 28 -8.24 16.47 5.10
N ILE A 29 -6.94 16.50 4.81
CA ILE A 29 -6.37 15.90 3.60
C ILE A 29 -6.59 14.38 3.60
N ALA A 30 -6.30 13.72 4.72
CA ALA A 30 -6.48 12.28 4.88
C ALA A 30 -7.95 11.87 4.68
N HIS A 31 -8.90 12.62 5.23
CA HIS A 31 -10.33 12.34 5.06
C HIS A 31 -10.74 12.31 3.59
N ILE A 32 -10.30 13.29 2.80
CA ILE A 32 -10.62 13.36 1.36
C ILE A 32 -9.93 12.22 0.59
N ILE A 33 -8.63 12.02 0.83
CA ILE A 33 -7.84 11.01 0.12
C ILE A 33 -8.36 9.59 0.43
N VAL A 34 -8.60 9.28 1.69
CA VAL A 34 -9.11 7.97 2.13
C VAL A 34 -10.49 7.72 1.54
N ALA A 35 -11.41 8.70 1.61
CA ALA A 35 -12.75 8.54 1.03
C ALA A 35 -12.73 8.24 -0.47
N ASN A 36 -11.82 8.89 -1.22
CA ASN A 36 -11.71 8.70 -2.66
C ASN A 36 -10.98 7.40 -3.06
N LEU A 37 -9.98 6.99 -2.28
CA LEU A 37 -9.07 5.90 -2.68
C LEU A 37 -9.34 4.57 -1.98
N GLU A 38 -9.95 4.55 -0.79
CA GLU A 38 -10.12 3.32 -0.02
C GLU A 38 -10.87 2.24 -0.80
N VAL A 39 -12.03 2.59 -1.37
CA VAL A 39 -12.88 1.64 -2.10
C VAL A 39 -12.27 1.23 -3.44
N PRO A 40 -11.83 2.14 -4.33
CA PRO A 40 -11.19 1.75 -5.58
C PRO A 40 -9.94 0.91 -5.36
N MET A 41 -9.06 1.31 -4.43
CA MET A 41 -7.80 0.59 -4.19
C MET A 41 -8.03 -0.80 -3.60
N ARG A 42 -9.03 -0.96 -2.73
CA ARG A 42 -9.42 -2.29 -2.22
C ARG A 42 -9.78 -3.23 -3.36
N ASN A 43 -10.66 -2.79 -4.25
CA ASN A 43 -11.12 -3.62 -5.37
C ASN A 43 -9.96 -3.93 -6.33
N ILE A 44 -9.21 -2.91 -6.76
CA ILE A 44 -8.08 -3.07 -7.70
C ILE A 44 -7.02 -4.02 -7.14
N SER A 45 -6.70 -3.92 -5.85
CA SER A 45 -5.67 -4.77 -5.25
C SER A 45 -6.13 -6.23 -5.13
N LEU A 46 -7.42 -6.47 -4.84
CA LEU A 46 -7.99 -7.83 -4.84
C LEU A 46 -7.99 -8.43 -6.24
N PHE A 47 -8.39 -7.66 -7.26
CA PHE A 47 -8.29 -8.11 -8.66
C PHE A 47 -6.85 -8.41 -9.06
N CYS A 48 -5.88 -7.59 -8.64
CA CYS A 48 -4.46 -7.83 -8.90
C CYS A 48 -3.99 -9.17 -8.34
N VAL A 49 -4.28 -9.45 -7.07
CA VAL A 49 -3.91 -10.72 -6.43
C VAL A 49 -4.63 -11.90 -7.06
N MET A 50 -5.91 -11.74 -7.40
CA MET A 50 -6.69 -12.76 -8.08
C MET A 50 -6.06 -13.14 -9.44
N LEU A 51 -5.74 -12.15 -10.28
CA LEU A 51 -5.13 -12.38 -11.59
C LEU A 51 -3.74 -13.00 -11.48
N MET A 52 -2.91 -12.54 -10.54
CA MET A 52 -1.61 -13.16 -10.27
C MET A 52 -1.78 -14.62 -9.80
N GLY A 53 -2.74 -14.89 -8.92
CA GLY A 53 -3.06 -16.25 -8.49
C GLY A 53 -3.50 -17.16 -9.64
N LEU A 54 -4.38 -16.67 -10.52
CA LEU A 54 -4.79 -17.41 -11.71
C LEU A 54 -3.60 -17.71 -12.64
N SER A 55 -2.71 -16.73 -12.87
CA SER A 55 -1.53 -16.94 -13.71
C SER A 55 -0.61 -18.05 -13.17
N ILE A 56 -0.48 -18.17 -11.85
CA ILE A 56 0.31 -19.22 -11.20
C ILE A 56 -0.39 -20.58 -11.31
N VAL A 57 -1.71 -20.64 -11.10
CA VAL A 57 -2.49 -21.88 -11.17
C VAL A 57 -2.44 -22.50 -12.57
N PHE A 58 -2.52 -21.67 -13.60
CA PHE A 58 -2.47 -22.09 -15.01
C PHE A 58 -1.06 -22.18 -15.59
N TYR A 59 0.00 -21.96 -14.79
CA TYR A 59 1.37 -22.05 -15.28
C TYR A 59 1.74 -23.51 -15.63
N PRO A 60 2.14 -23.82 -16.88
CA PRO A 60 2.28 -25.21 -17.35
C PRO A 60 3.38 -26.01 -16.66
N ASP A 61 4.53 -25.38 -16.36
CA ASP A 61 5.71 -26.06 -15.81
C ASP A 61 6.00 -25.61 -14.38
N LYS A 62 5.48 -26.34 -13.40
CA LYS A 62 5.65 -26.04 -11.98
C LYS A 62 7.01 -26.43 -11.42
N SER A 63 7.86 -27.10 -12.22
CA SER A 63 9.20 -27.51 -11.81
C SER A 63 10.25 -26.45 -12.13
N ASN A 64 9.93 -25.46 -12.97
CA ASN A 64 10.85 -24.42 -13.38
C ASN A 64 11.08 -23.38 -12.26
N TRP A 65 12.25 -22.76 -12.23
CA TRP A 65 12.59 -21.72 -11.24
C TRP A 65 11.68 -20.49 -11.36
N GLU A 66 11.20 -20.20 -12.58
CA GLU A 66 10.24 -19.14 -12.89
C GLU A 66 8.93 -19.27 -12.10
N PHE A 67 8.43 -20.49 -11.93
CA PHE A 67 7.22 -20.76 -11.14
C PHE A 67 7.39 -20.33 -9.68
N TRP A 68 8.55 -20.63 -9.08
CA TRP A 68 8.87 -20.23 -7.72
C TRP A 68 9.09 -18.72 -7.58
N VAL A 69 9.60 -18.06 -8.62
CA VAL A 69 9.70 -16.60 -8.68
C VAL A 69 8.32 -15.95 -8.74
N MET A 70 7.38 -16.50 -9.52
CA MET A 70 6.00 -16.04 -9.55
C MET A 70 5.31 -16.22 -8.19
N ILE A 71 5.49 -17.36 -7.51
CA ILE A 71 4.97 -17.56 -6.14
C ILE A 71 5.54 -16.51 -5.19
N SER A 72 6.86 -16.28 -5.24
CA SER A 72 7.53 -15.28 -4.40
C SER A 72 6.96 -13.88 -4.64
N SER A 73 6.69 -13.53 -5.90
CA SER A 73 6.04 -12.28 -6.26
C SER A 73 4.63 -12.13 -5.64
N LEU A 74 3.83 -13.21 -5.63
CA LEU A 74 2.50 -13.23 -5.02
C LEU A 74 2.57 -13.03 -3.50
N LEU A 75 3.52 -13.70 -2.84
CA LEU A 75 3.72 -13.55 -1.40
C LEU A 75 4.10 -12.11 -1.01
N LEU A 76 4.93 -11.44 -1.82
CA LEU A 76 5.30 -10.05 -1.58
C LEU A 76 4.10 -9.08 -1.66
N ILE A 77 3.23 -9.22 -2.68
CA ILE A 77 2.05 -8.36 -2.80
C ILE A 77 1.02 -8.66 -1.70
N VAL A 78 0.89 -9.92 -1.28
CA VAL A 78 0.06 -10.29 -0.12
C VAL A 78 0.63 -9.68 1.16
N GLY A 79 1.95 -9.71 1.36
CA GLY A 79 2.60 -9.02 2.48
C GLY A 79 2.34 -7.51 2.50
N ALA A 80 2.40 -6.86 1.34
CA ALA A 80 2.05 -5.45 1.19
C ALA A 80 0.57 -5.18 1.57
N LEU A 81 -0.34 -6.07 1.19
CA LEU A 81 -1.75 -5.99 1.58
C LEU A 81 -1.95 -6.16 3.08
N VAL A 82 -1.26 -7.11 3.70
CA VAL A 82 -1.30 -7.33 5.16
C VAL A 82 -0.83 -6.07 5.89
N ILE A 83 0.26 -5.43 5.47
CA ILE A 83 0.71 -4.15 6.04
C ILE A 83 -0.38 -3.07 5.91
N THR A 84 -1.01 -2.98 4.73
CA THR A 84 -2.07 -2.01 4.48
C THR A 84 -3.23 -2.20 5.46
N THR A 85 -3.76 -3.41 5.55
CA THR A 85 -4.98 -3.70 6.32
C THR A 85 -4.72 -3.74 7.82
N ALA A 86 -3.54 -4.19 8.26
CA ALA A 86 -3.22 -4.35 9.67
C ALA A 86 -2.64 -3.08 10.32
N ILE A 87 -2.04 -2.17 9.55
CA ILE A 87 -1.31 -1.02 10.09
C ILE A 87 -1.85 0.29 9.54
N GLU A 88 -1.82 0.46 8.21
CA GLU A 88 -2.16 1.76 7.61
C GLU A 88 -3.65 2.07 7.71
N VAL A 89 -4.53 1.09 7.46
CA VAL A 89 -5.99 1.27 7.55
C VAL A 89 -6.43 1.64 8.98
N PRO A 90 -5.97 0.97 10.04
CA PRO A 90 -6.25 1.39 11.42
C PRO A 90 -5.78 2.82 11.72
N ILE A 91 -4.58 3.21 11.28
CA ILE A 91 -4.09 4.57 11.48
C ILE A 91 -4.95 5.56 10.69
N ASN A 92 -5.27 5.29 9.43
CA ASN A 92 -6.13 6.15 8.61
C ASN A 92 -7.48 6.38 9.27
N ARG A 93 -8.11 5.31 9.79
CA ARG A 93 -9.39 5.39 10.51
C ARG A 93 -9.32 6.24 11.78
N GLN A 94 -8.17 6.27 12.46
CA GLN A 94 -7.97 7.20 13.58
C GLN A 94 -7.81 8.63 13.08
N VAL A 95 -6.95 8.85 12.08
CA VAL A 95 -6.63 10.19 11.56
C VAL A 95 -7.87 10.91 11.02
N VAL A 96 -8.80 10.20 10.35
CA VAL A 96 -10.04 10.81 9.83
C VAL A 96 -11.01 11.29 10.92
N THR A 97 -10.82 10.85 12.18
CA THR A 97 -11.63 11.29 13.33
C THR A 97 -11.02 12.49 14.07
N TRP A 98 -9.82 12.93 13.67
CA TRP A 98 -9.13 14.02 14.35
C TRP A 98 -9.79 15.38 14.07
N THR A 99 -9.95 16.16 15.13
CA THR A 99 -10.43 17.54 15.20
C THR A 99 -9.40 18.37 15.98
N ASN A 100 -9.52 19.70 15.97
CA ASN A 100 -8.57 20.56 16.72
C ASN A 100 -8.53 20.23 18.24
N GLU A 101 -9.57 19.60 18.77
CA GLU A 101 -9.75 19.35 20.20
C GLU A 101 -9.33 17.94 20.64
N ASN A 102 -9.23 16.98 19.72
CA ASN A 102 -9.05 15.56 20.05
C ASN A 102 -7.79 14.91 19.42
N VAL A 103 -6.89 15.72 18.83
CA VAL A 103 -5.62 15.22 18.29
C VAL A 103 -4.79 14.61 19.44
N PRO A 104 -4.36 13.35 19.31
CA PRO A 104 -3.61 12.70 20.38
C PRO A 104 -2.19 13.26 20.48
N ALA A 105 -1.64 13.35 21.69
CA ALA A 105 -0.29 13.90 21.91
C ALA A 105 0.82 13.16 21.14
N ASN A 106 0.61 11.88 20.80
CA ASN A 106 1.55 11.06 20.03
C ASN A 106 1.27 11.05 18.51
N TRP A 107 0.54 12.04 17.99
CA TRP A 107 0.17 12.11 16.57
C TRP A 107 1.38 12.08 15.62
N GLU A 108 2.51 12.69 16.01
CA GLU A 108 3.76 12.65 15.22
C GLU A 108 4.31 11.23 15.09
N GLN A 109 4.27 10.47 16.19
CA GLN A 109 4.70 9.07 16.18
C GLN A 109 3.80 8.23 15.26
N LEU A 110 2.48 8.47 15.27
CA LEU A 110 1.53 7.82 14.36
C LEU A 110 1.84 8.17 12.90
N ARG A 111 2.11 9.46 12.61
CA ARG A 111 2.54 9.92 11.27
C ARG A 111 3.82 9.20 10.83
N SER A 112 4.86 9.19 11.64
CA SER A 112 6.13 8.54 11.31
C SER A 112 5.98 7.02 11.14
N ARG A 113 5.17 6.37 11.98
CA ARG A 113 4.85 4.95 11.86
C ARG A 113 4.16 4.67 10.51
N TRP A 114 3.15 5.46 10.16
CA TRP A 114 2.45 5.35 8.88
C TRP A 114 3.41 5.53 7.69
N GLN A 115 4.25 6.57 7.71
CA GLN A 115 5.23 6.82 6.65
C GLN A 115 6.20 5.65 6.47
N TYR A 116 6.71 5.08 7.56
CA TYR A 116 7.60 3.94 7.52
C TYR A 116 6.95 2.73 6.85
N TYR A 117 5.75 2.34 7.28
CA TYR A 117 5.06 1.19 6.67
C TYR A 117 4.62 1.45 5.24
N ASN A 118 4.31 2.69 4.89
CA ASN A 118 4.02 3.05 3.51
C ASN A 118 5.22 2.84 2.60
N VAL A 119 6.44 3.17 3.05
CA VAL A 119 7.69 2.89 2.33
C VAL A 119 7.95 1.39 2.24
N VAL A 120 7.82 0.64 3.34
CA VAL A 120 8.04 -0.82 3.34
C VAL A 120 7.07 -1.51 2.38
N ARG A 121 5.78 -1.21 2.51
CA ARG A 121 4.71 -1.75 1.64
C ARG A 121 5.00 -1.48 0.17
N THR A 122 5.45 -0.28 -0.11
CA THR A 122 5.82 0.16 -1.45
C THR A 122 6.97 -0.65 -2.03
N ILE A 123 8.03 -0.88 -1.25
CA ILE A 123 9.18 -1.68 -1.67
C ILE A 123 8.73 -3.12 -1.96
N LEU A 124 7.88 -3.70 -1.10
CA LEU A 124 7.31 -5.03 -1.34
C LEU A 124 6.50 -5.09 -2.65
N ALA A 125 5.66 -4.08 -2.91
CA ALA A 125 4.87 -4.03 -4.13
C ALA A 125 5.74 -3.84 -5.39
N LEU A 126 6.83 -3.08 -5.30
CA LEU A 126 7.80 -2.90 -6.38
C LEU A 126 8.57 -4.20 -6.67
N LEU A 127 9.07 -4.87 -5.63
CA LEU A 127 9.76 -6.15 -5.75
C LEU A 127 8.83 -7.22 -6.31
N SER A 128 7.58 -7.27 -5.83
CA SER A 128 6.54 -8.14 -6.37
C SER A 128 6.38 -7.93 -7.88
N PHE A 129 6.28 -6.67 -8.33
CA PHE A 129 6.18 -6.36 -9.74
C PHE A 129 7.39 -6.84 -10.55
N VAL A 130 8.61 -6.55 -10.08
CA VAL A 130 9.85 -6.95 -10.77
C VAL A 130 9.94 -8.48 -10.89
N LEU A 131 9.66 -9.20 -9.80
CA LEU A 131 9.68 -10.67 -9.81
C LEU A 131 8.58 -11.26 -10.69
N PHE A 132 7.39 -10.64 -10.72
CA PHE A 132 6.31 -11.12 -11.59
C PHE A 132 6.61 -10.86 -13.08
N ALA A 133 7.30 -9.78 -13.41
CA ALA A 133 7.65 -9.42 -14.79
C ALA A 133 8.89 -10.14 -15.31
N ALA A 134 9.82 -10.55 -14.45
CA ALA A 134 11.09 -11.16 -14.86
C ALA A 134 10.95 -12.42 -15.73
N PRO A 135 9.98 -13.34 -15.51
CA PRO A 135 9.77 -14.50 -16.41
C PRO A 135 9.15 -14.14 -17.77
N VAL A 136 8.64 -12.92 -17.93
CA VAL A 136 7.91 -12.46 -19.13
C VAL A 136 8.80 -11.61 -20.05
N LEU A 137 9.97 -11.18 -19.57
CA LEU A 137 10.96 -10.36 -20.29
C LEU A 137 12.06 -11.22 -20.90
#